data_AF-G2WJN5-F1
#
_entry.id   AF-G2WJN5-F1
#
_cell.length_a   1.000
_cell.length_b   1.000
_cell.length_c   1.000
_cell.angle_alpha   90.00
_cell.angle_beta   90.00
_cell.angle_gamma   90.00
#
_symmetry.space_group_name_H-M   'P 1'
#
loop_
_entity.id
_entity.type
_entity.pdbx_description
1 polymer ?
#
loop_
_entity_poly.entity_id
_entity_poly.type
_entity_poly.pdbx_seq_one_letter_code
_entity_poly.pdbx_strand_id
1 'polypeptide(L)'
;MNEADVTKFVNNARKTLTDAQLLCSSANLRIVDIKKKLSSWQLSISKLNFLIVGLRQQGKFLYTILKEGIGTKLIQKQWNQAVLVVLVDEMKYWQYEITSKVQSLDGIVNELSISEKDDTDPSKLGDYISRDNVNLLNDKLKEVPVIERQIENIKLQYENMVRKVNKELIDTKLTDVTQKFQSKFGIDNLMETNVAEQFSRELTDLEKDLAEIMNSLTQHFDKTLLLQDKKIDNDEREELFKVVQGDDKELYNIFKTLHEVIDDVNKTILNLGQFLQAKIKEKTELHSEVSEIINDFNRNLEYLLIFKDISNLIDSFKNSCTQDIQTTKELCEFYDNFEESYGNLVLEAKRRKDVANRMKTILKDCEKQLQNLDAQDQEERQNFIAENGTYLPETIWPGKIDDFSSLYTLNYNVKNP
;
A
#
# COMPACT_ATOMS: atom_id res chain seq x y z
N MET A 1 4.71 44.44 85.54
CA MET A 1 4.24 44.28 84.15
C MET A 1 2.92 45.01 83.99
N ASN A 2 2.77 45.90 82.99
CA ASN A 2 1.53 46.64 82.76
C ASN A 2 0.67 45.88 81.74
N GLU A 3 -0.60 45.58 82.06
CA GLU A 3 -1.53 44.83 81.18
C GLU A 3 -1.75 45.57 79.84
N ALA A 4 -1.57 46.89 79.85
CA ALA A 4 -1.56 47.75 78.67
C ALA A 4 -0.41 47.48 77.70
N ASP A 5 0.79 47.15 78.20
CA ASP A 5 1.98 46.89 77.36
C ASP A 5 1.85 45.53 76.66
N VAL A 6 1.32 44.51 77.35
CA VAL A 6 1.04 43.19 76.76
C VAL A 6 0.01 43.32 75.64
N THR A 7 -1.05 44.09 75.85
CA THR A 7 -2.08 44.35 74.83
C THR A 7 -1.51 45.09 73.61
N LYS A 8 -0.56 46.00 73.83
CA LYS A 8 0.16 46.72 72.77
C LYS A 8 1.02 45.78 71.93
N PHE A 9 1.79 44.88 72.56
CA PHE A 9 2.60 43.88 71.85
C PHE A 9 1.76 42.91 71.03
N VAL A 10 0.64 42.41 71.57
CA VAL A 10 -0.29 41.54 70.84
C VAL A 10 -0.88 42.25 69.62
N ASN A 11 -1.28 43.52 69.74
CA ASN A 11 -1.82 44.28 68.62
C ASN A 11 -0.76 44.58 67.55
N ASN A 12 0.48 44.88 67.97
CA ASN A 12 1.60 45.11 67.04
C ASN A 12 1.97 43.82 66.28
N ALA A 13 2.13 42.71 66.99
CA ALA A 13 2.38 41.41 66.41
C ALA A 13 1.26 40.96 65.46
N ARG A 14 -0.01 41.14 65.84
CA ARG A 14 -1.16 40.83 64.97
C ARG A 14 -1.14 41.63 63.68
N LYS A 15 -0.87 42.94 63.77
CA LYS A 15 -0.82 43.81 62.59
C LYS A 15 0.32 43.41 61.66
N THR A 16 1.54 43.29 62.19
CA THR A 16 2.73 42.90 61.43
C THR A 16 2.57 41.52 60.79
N LEU A 17 1.99 40.55 61.51
CA LEU A 17 1.71 39.22 60.97
C LEU A 17 0.70 39.26 59.82
N THR A 18 -0.40 40.02 59.96
CA THR A 18 -1.44 40.12 58.92
C THR A 18 -0.89 40.78 57.65
N ASP A 19 -0.11 41.85 57.80
CA ASP A 19 0.51 42.56 56.68
C ASP A 19 1.56 41.68 55.99
N ALA A 20 2.40 40.97 56.75
CA ALA A 20 3.36 40.02 56.22
C ALA A 20 2.69 38.83 55.51
N GLN A 21 1.58 38.30 56.04
CA GLN A 21 0.82 37.21 55.43
C GLN A 21 0.30 37.59 54.04
N LEU A 22 -0.22 38.81 53.90
CA LEU A 22 -0.71 39.31 52.62
C LEU A 22 0.44 39.46 51.61
N LEU A 23 1.57 40.02 52.05
CA LEU A 23 2.76 40.22 51.23
C LEU A 23 3.39 38.88 50.78
N CYS A 24 3.63 37.94 51.70
CA CYS A 24 4.16 36.62 51.38
C CYS A 24 3.22 35.81 50.49
N SER A 25 1.90 35.88 50.73
CA SER A 25 0.91 35.20 49.87
C SER A 25 0.96 35.73 48.44
N SER A 26 1.03 37.06 48.28
CA SER A 26 1.18 37.71 46.97
C SER A 26 2.48 37.32 46.26
N ALA A 27 3.60 37.28 46.99
CA ALA A 27 4.90 36.89 46.44
C ALA A 27 4.92 35.40 46.04
N ASN A 28 4.44 34.50 46.92
CA ASN A 28 4.36 33.07 46.65
C ASN A 28 3.46 32.74 45.44
N LEU A 29 2.33 33.43 45.29
CA LEU A 29 1.48 33.27 44.10
C LEU A 29 2.25 33.59 42.80
N ARG A 30 3.07 34.64 42.79
CA ARG A 30 3.90 35.00 41.64
C ARG A 30 5.01 33.97 41.39
N ILE A 31 5.65 33.46 42.44
CA ILE A 31 6.65 32.38 42.36
C ILE A 31 6.03 31.12 41.74
N VAL A 32 4.85 30.72 42.21
CA VAL A 32 4.15 29.53 41.69
C VAL A 32 3.74 29.71 40.22
N ASP A 33 3.25 30.89 39.84
CA ASP A 33 2.88 31.17 38.44
C ASP A 33 4.08 31.11 37.50
N ILE A 34 5.21 31.71 37.87
CA ILE A 34 6.41 31.67 37.02
C ILE A 34 7.04 30.27 36.95
N LYS A 35 7.03 29.50 38.06
CA LYS A 35 7.48 28.10 38.07
C LYS A 35 6.62 27.25 37.11
N LYS A 36 5.30 27.42 37.11
CA LYS A 36 4.41 26.74 36.15
C LYS A 36 4.73 27.10 34.70
N LYS A 37 4.97 28.38 34.41
CA LYS A 37 5.38 28.84 33.06
C LYS A 37 6.69 28.17 32.63
N LEU A 38 7.69 28.15 33.51
CA LEU A 38 8.97 27.48 33.26
C LEU A 38 8.80 25.98 32.95
N SER A 39 8.04 25.25 33.77
CA SER A 39 7.78 23.81 33.54
C SER A 39 7.03 23.56 32.23
N SER A 40 6.04 24.39 31.90
CA SER A 40 5.31 24.27 30.63
C SER A 40 6.20 24.52 29.40
N TRP A 41 7.15 25.45 29.51
CA TRP A 41 8.13 25.73 28.48
C TRP A 41 9.10 24.55 28.29
N GLN A 42 9.63 23.98 29.37
CA GLN A 42 10.50 22.79 29.33
C GLN A 42 9.80 21.59 28.65
N LEU A 43 8.54 21.32 29.03
CA LEU A 43 7.76 20.27 28.39
C LEU A 43 7.56 20.53 26.89
N SER A 44 7.30 21.79 26.53
CA SER A 44 7.12 22.17 25.13
C SER A 44 8.38 22.01 24.29
N ILE A 45 9.57 22.26 24.86
CA ILE A 45 10.84 22.03 24.17
C ILE A 45 11.10 20.54 23.99
N SER A 46 10.81 19.74 25.02
CA SER A 46 10.94 18.28 24.95
C SER A 46 10.08 17.69 23.83
N LYS A 47 8.84 18.19 23.68
CA LYS A 47 7.95 17.84 22.57
C LYS A 47 8.52 18.25 21.21
N LEU A 48 9.09 19.46 21.10
CA LEU A 48 9.70 19.93 19.86
C LEU A 48 10.90 19.07 19.46
N ASN A 49 11.75 18.70 20.43
CA ASN A 49 12.86 17.78 20.20
C ASN A 49 12.36 16.43 19.67
N PHE A 50 11.34 15.86 20.32
CA PHE A 50 10.74 14.60 19.89
C PHE A 50 10.20 14.69 18.44
N LEU A 51 9.56 15.79 18.08
CA LEU A 51 9.08 16.02 16.71
C LEU A 51 10.24 16.10 15.71
N ILE A 52 11.30 16.85 16.00
CA ILE A 52 12.47 16.97 15.11
C ILE A 52 13.15 15.60 14.91
N VAL A 53 13.34 14.84 16.00
CA VAL A 53 13.88 13.47 15.93
C VAL A 53 12.98 12.57 15.11
N GLY A 54 11.65 12.64 15.31
CA GLY A 54 10.66 11.90 14.54
C GLY A 54 10.72 12.22 13.04
N LEU A 55 10.77 13.50 12.68
CA LEU A 55 10.88 13.94 11.28
C LEU A 55 12.18 13.48 10.63
N ARG A 56 13.29 13.45 11.37
CA ARG A 56 14.56 12.91 10.88
C ARG A 56 14.45 11.43 10.56
N GLN A 57 13.80 10.65 11.41
CA GLN A 57 13.58 9.22 11.13
C GLN A 57 12.62 9.02 9.96
N GLN A 58 11.56 9.82 9.88
CA GLN A 58 10.63 9.79 8.75
C GLN A 58 11.33 10.12 7.42
N GLY A 59 12.25 11.10 7.41
CA GLY A 59 13.08 11.43 6.26
C GLY A 59 13.94 10.24 5.80
N LYS A 60 14.64 9.60 6.74
CA LYS A 60 15.43 8.39 6.45
C LYS A 60 14.58 7.24 5.92
N PHE A 61 13.41 7.02 6.53
CA PHE A 61 12.47 6.00 6.09
C PHE A 61 11.98 6.27 4.66
N LEU A 62 11.52 7.49 4.38
CA LEU A 62 11.09 7.90 3.04
C LEU A 62 12.20 7.68 2.01
N TYR A 63 13.43 8.12 2.30
CA TYR A 63 14.57 7.93 1.39
C TYR A 63 14.86 6.45 1.12
N THR A 64 14.78 5.61 2.16
CA THR A 64 14.99 4.15 2.03
C THR A 64 13.91 3.52 1.14
N ILE A 65 12.64 3.86 1.36
CA ILE A 65 11.52 3.37 0.54
C ILE A 65 11.64 3.82 -0.92
N LEU A 66 12.04 5.08 -1.16
CA LEU A 66 12.30 5.56 -2.50
C LEU A 66 13.42 4.75 -3.16
N LYS A 67 14.54 4.54 -2.48
CA LYS A 67 15.70 3.85 -3.06
C LYS A 67 15.44 2.36 -3.30
N GLU A 68 14.98 1.64 -2.27
CA GLU A 68 14.81 0.19 -2.30
C GLU A 68 13.48 -0.25 -2.89
N GLY A 69 12.39 0.40 -2.49
CA GLY A 69 11.04 0.08 -2.95
C GLY A 69 10.81 0.51 -4.39
N ILE A 70 10.94 1.82 -4.66
CA ILE A 70 10.62 2.35 -5.99
C ILE A 70 11.80 2.13 -6.96
N GLY A 71 13.01 2.54 -6.58
CA GLY A 71 14.17 2.47 -7.46
C GLY A 71 14.56 1.05 -7.84
N THR A 72 14.78 0.19 -6.85
CA THR A 72 15.31 -1.16 -7.11
C THR A 72 14.21 -2.18 -7.44
N LYS A 73 13.14 -2.25 -6.63
CA LYS A 73 12.10 -3.28 -6.85
C LYS A 73 11.19 -2.93 -8.02
N LEU A 74 10.64 -1.72 -8.07
CA LEU A 74 9.70 -1.35 -9.15
C LEU A 74 10.45 -1.02 -10.45
N ILE A 75 11.25 0.05 -10.48
CA ILE A 75 11.84 0.54 -11.73
C ILE A 75 12.80 -0.48 -12.32
N GLN A 76 13.80 -0.95 -11.57
CA GLN A 76 14.82 -1.85 -12.13
C GLN A 76 14.30 -3.27 -12.38
N LYS A 77 13.67 -3.91 -11.39
CA LYS A 77 13.29 -5.33 -11.50
C LYS A 77 11.94 -5.53 -12.19
N GLN A 78 10.87 -4.86 -11.74
CA GLN A 78 9.55 -5.09 -12.31
C GLN A 78 9.39 -4.44 -13.68
N TRP A 79 9.64 -3.14 -13.79
CA TRP A 79 9.30 -2.39 -14.99
C TRP A 79 10.34 -2.61 -16.10
N ASN A 80 11.63 -2.36 -15.84
CA ASN A 80 12.65 -2.47 -16.87
C ASN A 80 12.96 -3.92 -17.27
N GLN A 81 13.00 -4.85 -16.32
CA GLN A 81 13.33 -6.25 -16.63
C GLN A 81 12.08 -7.10 -16.89
N ALA A 82 11.16 -7.19 -15.93
CA ALA A 82 10.04 -8.13 -16.08
C ALA A 82 9.01 -7.68 -17.13
N VAL A 83 8.66 -6.39 -17.18
CA VAL A 83 7.64 -5.88 -18.12
C VAL A 83 8.23 -5.52 -19.48
N LEU A 84 9.26 -4.67 -19.54
CA LEU A 84 9.76 -4.17 -20.83
C LEU A 84 10.63 -5.17 -21.60
N VAL A 85 11.25 -6.15 -20.92
CA VAL A 85 12.10 -7.15 -21.56
C VAL A 85 11.41 -8.51 -21.57
N VAL A 86 11.26 -9.16 -20.41
CA VAL A 86 10.80 -10.56 -20.35
C VAL A 86 9.40 -10.73 -20.94
N LEU A 87 8.43 -9.92 -20.51
CA LEU A 87 7.06 -10.01 -21.01
C LEU A 87 6.97 -9.65 -22.50
N VAL A 88 7.69 -8.62 -22.96
CA VAL A 88 7.71 -8.23 -24.38
C VAL A 88 8.32 -9.32 -25.25
N ASP A 89 9.40 -9.95 -24.80
CA ASP A 89 10.04 -11.05 -25.52
C ASP A 89 9.14 -12.29 -25.57
N GLU A 90 8.45 -12.60 -24.47
CA GLU A 90 7.46 -13.69 -24.45
C GLU A 90 6.28 -13.39 -25.40
N MET A 91 5.75 -12.15 -25.41
CA MET A 91 4.70 -11.75 -26.35
C MET A 91 5.15 -11.87 -27.80
N LYS A 92 6.37 -11.41 -28.14
CA LYS A 92 6.93 -11.52 -29.50
C LYS A 92 7.10 -12.97 -29.91
N TYR A 93 7.60 -13.82 -29.02
CA TYR A 93 7.77 -15.24 -29.27
C TYR A 93 6.44 -15.91 -29.60
N TRP A 94 5.42 -15.76 -28.74
CA TRP A 94 4.13 -16.41 -28.97
C TRP A 94 3.37 -15.82 -30.16
N GLN A 95 3.55 -14.54 -30.46
CA GLN A 95 3.02 -13.93 -31.68
C GLN A 95 3.67 -14.51 -32.93
N TYR A 96 4.98 -14.78 -32.89
CA TYR A 96 5.68 -15.44 -33.99
C TYR A 96 5.18 -16.88 -34.16
N GLU A 97 5.12 -17.65 -33.08
CA GLU A 97 4.67 -19.04 -33.10
C GLU A 97 3.26 -19.19 -33.67
N ILE A 98 2.28 -18.40 -33.20
CA ILE A 98 0.92 -18.47 -33.73
C ILE A 98 0.86 -18.06 -35.21
N THR A 99 1.63 -17.04 -35.61
CA THR A 99 1.69 -16.61 -37.02
C THR A 99 2.29 -17.71 -37.90
N SER A 100 3.35 -18.39 -37.43
CA SER A 100 3.98 -19.50 -38.13
C SER A 100 3.02 -20.68 -38.28
N LYS A 101 2.24 -21.01 -37.25
CA LYS A 101 1.21 -22.08 -37.33
C LYS A 101 0.11 -21.73 -38.31
N VAL A 102 -0.40 -20.50 -38.30
CA VAL A 102 -1.39 -20.03 -39.29
C VAL A 102 -0.83 -20.10 -40.71
N GLN A 103 0.42 -19.68 -40.93
CA GLN A 103 1.09 -19.78 -42.23
C GLN A 103 1.27 -21.24 -42.68
N SER A 104 1.57 -22.16 -41.75
CA SER A 104 1.61 -23.60 -42.03
C SER A 104 0.25 -24.11 -42.53
N LEU A 105 -0.83 -23.77 -41.83
CA LEU A 105 -2.20 -24.13 -42.22
C LEU A 105 -2.65 -23.50 -43.54
N ASP A 106 -2.22 -22.27 -43.84
CA ASP A 106 -2.42 -21.60 -45.13
C ASP A 106 -1.62 -22.28 -46.28
N GLY A 107 -0.61 -23.09 -45.94
CA GLY A 107 0.20 -23.85 -46.90
C GLY A 107 -0.35 -25.25 -47.21
N ILE A 108 -1.21 -25.80 -46.35
CA ILE A 108 -1.75 -27.16 -46.50
C ILE A 108 -3.02 -27.12 -47.34
N VAL A 109 -2.96 -27.75 -48.52
CA VAL A 109 -4.10 -27.90 -49.43
C VAL A 109 -5.04 -28.98 -48.91
N ASN A 110 -6.34 -28.70 -48.91
CA ASN A 110 -7.33 -29.68 -48.52
C ASN A 110 -7.57 -30.72 -49.64
N GLU A 111 -7.03 -31.92 -49.47
CA GLU A 111 -7.19 -33.04 -50.43
C GLU A 111 -8.65 -33.52 -50.56
N LEU A 112 -9.50 -33.22 -49.59
CA LEU A 112 -10.90 -33.64 -49.56
C LEU A 112 -11.84 -32.68 -50.30
N SER A 113 -11.43 -31.44 -50.56
CA SER A 113 -12.24 -30.44 -51.28
C SER A 113 -12.07 -30.50 -52.80
N ILE A 114 -11.16 -31.32 -53.32
CA ILE A 114 -10.95 -31.50 -54.76
C ILE A 114 -12.13 -32.29 -55.32
N SER A 115 -13.19 -31.58 -55.72
CA SER A 115 -14.27 -32.14 -56.53
C SER A 115 -13.83 -32.21 -58.00
N GLU A 116 -14.35 -33.16 -58.77
CA GLU A 116 -14.02 -33.40 -60.20
C GLU A 116 -14.42 -32.23 -61.15
N LYS A 117 -14.73 -31.04 -60.63
CA LYS A 117 -15.04 -29.84 -61.42
C LYS A 117 -14.06 -28.73 -61.06
N ASP A 118 -13.40 -28.25 -62.11
CA ASP A 118 -12.51 -27.08 -62.16
C ASP A 118 -12.81 -26.03 -61.08
N ASP A 119 -12.01 -26.02 -60.01
CA ASP A 119 -11.88 -24.85 -59.15
C ASP A 119 -10.42 -24.41 -59.18
N THR A 120 -10.21 -23.18 -59.64
CA THR A 120 -8.89 -22.60 -59.92
C THR A 120 -8.05 -22.30 -58.68
N ASP A 121 -8.55 -22.57 -57.47
CA ASP A 121 -7.79 -22.43 -56.22
C ASP A 121 -8.31 -23.45 -55.17
N PRO A 122 -7.54 -24.50 -54.82
CA PRO A 122 -8.01 -25.49 -53.86
C PRO A 122 -8.03 -24.89 -52.45
N SER A 123 -9.15 -25.05 -51.74
CA SER A 123 -9.29 -24.55 -50.35
C SER A 123 -8.18 -25.07 -49.45
N LYS A 124 -7.63 -24.20 -48.62
CA LYS A 124 -6.55 -24.51 -47.68
C LYS A 124 -7.11 -24.74 -46.28
N LEU A 125 -6.34 -25.40 -45.43
CA LEU A 125 -6.74 -25.61 -44.03
C LEU A 125 -6.94 -24.29 -43.27
N GLY A 126 -6.12 -23.28 -43.59
CA GLY A 126 -6.20 -21.96 -43.00
C GLY A 126 -7.45 -21.13 -43.37
N ASP A 127 -8.27 -21.57 -44.32
CA ASP A 127 -9.57 -20.96 -44.62
C ASP A 127 -10.66 -21.34 -43.60
N TYR A 128 -10.44 -22.42 -42.83
CA TYR A 128 -11.41 -22.97 -41.88
C TYR A 128 -11.17 -22.53 -40.43
N ILE A 129 -10.13 -21.75 -40.15
CA ILE A 129 -9.80 -21.27 -38.81
C ILE A 129 -10.26 -19.82 -38.60
N SER A 130 -10.75 -19.50 -37.38
CA SER A 130 -10.97 -18.09 -36.99
C SER A 130 -9.62 -17.41 -36.75
N ARG A 131 -9.49 -16.19 -37.27
CA ARG A 131 -8.30 -15.33 -37.13
C ARG A 131 -8.47 -14.22 -36.10
N ASP A 132 -9.60 -14.17 -35.41
CA ASP A 132 -9.99 -13.02 -34.57
C ASP A 132 -8.97 -12.76 -33.44
N ASN A 133 -8.39 -13.82 -32.87
CA ASN A 133 -7.46 -13.72 -31.73
C ASN A 133 -5.98 -13.87 -32.13
N VAL A 134 -5.66 -14.00 -33.43
CA VAL A 134 -4.28 -14.26 -33.88
C VAL A 134 -3.37 -13.05 -33.67
N ASN A 135 -3.93 -11.84 -33.68
CA ASN A 135 -3.19 -10.57 -33.55
C ASN A 135 -3.28 -9.92 -32.16
N LEU A 136 -3.85 -10.62 -31.17
CA LEU A 136 -4.08 -10.09 -29.82
C LEU A 136 -2.79 -9.56 -29.18
N LEU A 137 -1.69 -10.31 -29.28
CA LEU A 137 -0.39 -9.91 -28.74
C LEU A 137 0.23 -8.75 -29.52
N ASN A 138 0.07 -8.72 -30.84
CA ASN A 138 0.50 -7.60 -31.68
C ASN A 138 -0.19 -6.28 -31.29
N ASP A 139 -1.47 -6.32 -30.92
CA ASP A 139 -2.17 -5.13 -30.46
C ASP A 139 -1.65 -4.66 -29.09
N LYS A 140 -1.34 -5.58 -28.18
CA LYS A 140 -0.65 -5.24 -26.91
C LYS A 140 0.76 -4.71 -27.12
N LEU A 141 1.51 -5.24 -28.08
CA LEU A 141 2.84 -4.75 -28.44
C LEU A 141 2.83 -3.30 -28.94
N LYS A 142 1.72 -2.83 -29.54
CA LYS A 142 1.55 -1.41 -29.92
C LYS A 142 1.37 -0.48 -28.72
N GLU A 143 0.91 -1.00 -27.57
CA GLU A 143 0.76 -0.23 -26.33
C GLU A 143 2.10 -0.09 -25.56
N VAL A 144 3.06 -0.99 -25.79
CA VAL A 144 4.37 -1.02 -25.08
C VAL A 144 5.13 0.31 -25.14
N PRO A 145 5.25 1.02 -26.30
CA PRO A 145 5.94 2.31 -26.34
C PRO A 145 5.29 3.38 -25.44
N VAL A 146 3.96 3.31 -25.24
CA VAL A 146 3.25 4.22 -24.33
C VAL A 146 3.63 3.92 -22.89
N ILE A 147 3.69 2.64 -22.52
CA ILE A 147 4.10 2.18 -21.19
C ILE A 147 5.58 2.53 -20.92
N GLU A 148 6.46 2.34 -21.91
CA GLU A 148 7.87 2.72 -21.82
C GLU A 148 8.03 4.22 -21.55
N ARG A 149 7.30 5.07 -22.28
CA ARG A 149 7.29 6.51 -22.05
C ARG A 149 6.76 6.89 -20.67
N GLN A 150 5.75 6.18 -20.15
CA GLN A 150 5.24 6.39 -18.79
C GLN A 150 6.28 6.01 -17.74
N ILE A 151 6.94 4.86 -17.89
CA ILE A 151 8.03 4.40 -17.01
C ILE A 151 9.17 5.41 -17.00
N GLU A 152 9.56 5.95 -18.16
CA GLU A 152 10.64 6.93 -18.25
C GLU A 152 10.27 8.26 -17.59
N ASN A 153 9.03 8.74 -17.77
CA ASN A 153 8.54 9.92 -17.05
C ASN A 153 8.58 9.69 -15.53
N ILE A 154 8.11 8.54 -15.05
CA ILE A 154 8.17 8.21 -13.61
C ILE A 154 9.60 8.16 -13.12
N LYS A 155 10.51 7.57 -13.90
CA LYS A 155 11.93 7.51 -13.53
C LYS A 155 12.52 8.91 -13.35
N LEU A 156 12.20 9.85 -14.24
CA LEU A 156 12.63 11.24 -14.11
C LEU A 156 12.03 11.90 -12.85
N GLN A 157 10.73 11.73 -12.62
CA GLN A 157 10.05 12.26 -11.42
C GLN A 157 10.62 11.66 -10.14
N TYR A 158 10.91 10.36 -10.15
CA TYR A 158 11.55 9.63 -9.08
C TYR A 158 12.94 10.17 -8.78
N GLU A 159 13.80 10.34 -9.79
CA GLU A 159 15.14 10.89 -9.61
C GLU A 159 15.11 12.31 -9.03
N ASN A 160 14.17 13.13 -9.50
CA ASN A 160 13.93 14.47 -8.96
C ASN A 160 13.48 14.42 -7.49
N MET A 161 12.54 13.52 -7.16
CA MET A 161 12.03 13.35 -5.80
C MET A 161 13.13 12.84 -4.86
N VAL A 162 13.92 11.85 -5.25
CA VAL A 162 15.05 11.35 -4.47
C VAL A 162 16.07 12.45 -4.21
N ARG A 163 16.39 13.24 -5.24
CA ARG A 163 17.31 14.38 -5.09
C ARG A 163 16.77 15.41 -4.12
N LYS A 164 15.49 15.76 -4.24
CA LYS A 164 14.81 16.74 -3.37
C LYS A 164 14.73 16.27 -1.92
N VAL A 165 14.32 15.01 -1.70
CA VAL A 165 14.24 14.42 -0.35
C VAL A 165 15.63 14.33 0.28
N ASN A 166 16.64 13.86 -0.45
CA ASN A 166 17.98 13.71 0.12
C ASN A 166 18.67 15.06 0.34
N LYS A 167 18.83 15.86 -0.71
CA LYS A 167 19.63 17.10 -0.65
C LYS A 167 18.90 18.24 0.04
N GLU A 168 17.64 18.50 -0.32
CA GLU A 168 16.92 19.68 0.18
C GLU A 168 16.28 19.40 1.54
N LEU A 169 15.59 18.26 1.70
CA LEU A 169 14.87 17.96 2.93
C LEU A 169 15.78 17.40 4.04
N ILE A 170 16.56 16.36 3.77
CA ILE A 170 17.39 15.69 4.78
C ILE A 170 18.69 16.45 5.04
N ASP A 171 19.52 16.64 4.02
CA ASP A 171 20.86 17.21 4.18
C ASP A 171 20.84 18.70 4.52
N THR A 172 19.85 19.43 4.00
CA THR A 172 19.72 20.89 4.26
C THR A 172 18.73 21.16 5.39
N LYS A 173 17.41 21.07 5.15
CA LYS A 173 16.40 21.56 6.10
C LYS A 173 16.41 20.82 7.44
N LEU A 174 16.40 19.48 7.45
CA LEU A 174 16.37 18.70 8.68
C LEU A 174 17.67 18.82 9.48
N THR A 175 18.81 18.88 8.80
CA THR A 175 20.12 19.06 9.46
C THR A 175 20.24 20.47 10.05
N ASP A 176 19.83 21.51 9.32
CA ASP A 176 19.79 22.90 9.79
C ASP A 176 18.85 23.07 11.00
N VAL A 177 17.61 22.56 10.93
CA VAL A 177 16.68 22.61 12.07
C VAL A 177 17.20 21.83 13.27
N THR A 178 17.83 20.67 13.05
CA THR A 178 18.46 19.90 14.13
C THR A 178 19.60 20.69 14.77
N GLN A 179 20.46 21.32 13.98
CA GLN A 179 21.59 22.11 14.44
C GLN A 179 21.12 23.38 15.18
N LYS A 180 20.13 24.09 14.64
CA LYS A 180 19.52 25.27 15.29
C LYS A 180 18.82 24.90 16.59
N PHE A 181 18.17 23.73 16.65
CA PHE A 181 17.60 23.24 17.91
C PHE A 181 18.70 22.94 18.92
N GLN A 182 19.76 22.24 18.52
CA GLN A 182 20.89 21.92 19.39
C GLN A 182 21.62 23.19 19.88
N SER A 183 21.80 24.21 19.03
CA SER A 183 22.50 25.44 19.43
C SER A 183 21.67 26.34 20.34
N LYS A 184 20.34 26.35 20.20
CA LYS A 184 19.43 27.23 20.98
C LYS A 184 18.80 26.55 22.22
N PHE A 185 18.75 25.23 22.24
CA PHE A 185 18.03 24.42 23.23
C PHE A 185 18.70 23.07 23.57
N GLY A 186 19.83 22.74 22.95
CA GLY A 186 20.48 21.44 23.12
C GLY A 186 21.15 21.27 24.48
N ILE A 187 21.23 20.02 24.91
CA ILE A 187 21.80 19.60 26.20
C ILE A 187 23.29 19.95 26.32
N ASP A 188 24.00 20.12 25.20
CA ASP A 188 25.43 20.50 25.19
C ASP A 188 25.67 21.95 25.62
N ASN A 189 24.64 22.82 25.61
CA ASN A 189 24.69 24.06 26.36
C ASN A 189 24.45 23.75 27.83
N LEU A 190 25.48 23.24 28.52
CA LEU A 190 25.62 23.19 29.98
C LEU A 190 25.28 24.52 30.69
N MET A 191 25.09 25.60 29.95
CA MET A 191 24.62 26.90 30.41
C MET A 191 23.10 27.05 30.42
N GLU A 192 22.32 26.53 29.48
CA GLU A 192 20.90 26.93 29.36
C GLU A 192 19.95 26.09 30.22
N THR A 193 20.17 24.77 30.28
CA THR A 193 19.50 23.92 31.27
C THR A 193 19.92 24.32 32.68
N ASN A 194 21.18 24.74 32.85
CA ASN A 194 21.71 25.29 34.08
C ASN A 194 21.05 26.62 34.44
N VAL A 195 20.82 27.54 33.49
CA VAL A 195 20.11 28.81 33.74
C VAL A 195 18.66 28.55 34.18
N ALA A 196 17.93 27.64 33.52
CA ALA A 196 16.58 27.27 33.94
C ALA A 196 16.55 26.58 35.32
N GLU A 197 17.49 25.68 35.59
CA GLU A 197 17.64 25.06 36.91
C GLU A 197 18.07 26.05 37.98
N GLN A 198 18.94 27.00 37.64
CA GLN A 198 19.42 28.06 38.51
C GLN A 198 18.27 28.95 38.92
N PHE A 199 17.47 29.44 37.97
CA PHE A 199 16.26 30.19 38.29
C PHE A 199 15.27 29.38 39.14
N SER A 200 15.15 28.07 38.88
CA SER A 200 14.29 27.21 39.69
C SER A 200 14.80 27.05 41.13
N ARG A 201 16.13 26.99 41.33
CA ARG A 201 16.77 26.93 42.66
C ARG A 201 16.63 28.27 43.38
N GLU A 202 16.98 29.38 42.74
CA GLU A 202 16.83 30.75 43.29
C GLU A 202 15.38 31.01 43.74
N LEU A 203 14.39 30.64 42.92
CA LEU A 203 12.97 30.77 43.30
C LEU A 203 12.53 29.83 44.43
N THR A 204 13.25 28.73 44.68
CA THR A 204 12.98 27.81 45.79
C THR A 204 13.64 28.30 47.08
N ASP A 205 14.82 28.88 46.98
CA ASP A 205 15.51 29.51 48.09
C ASP A 205 14.74 30.75 48.58
N LEU A 206 14.27 31.61 47.66
CA LEU A 206 13.42 32.76 48.03
C LEU A 206 12.07 32.33 48.62
N GLU A 207 11.48 31.23 48.15
CA GLU A 207 10.25 30.66 48.74
C GLU A 207 10.51 30.16 50.18
N LYS A 208 11.69 29.58 50.41
CA LYS A 208 12.13 29.15 51.74
C LYS A 208 12.37 30.36 52.65
N ASP A 209 13.02 31.41 52.19
CA ASP A 209 13.25 32.64 52.96
C ASP A 209 11.93 33.29 53.38
N LEU A 210 10.95 33.38 52.46
CA LEU A 210 9.60 33.87 52.78
C LEU A 210 8.90 33.01 53.83
N ALA A 211 9.07 31.69 53.78
CA ALA A 211 8.51 30.77 54.76
C ALA A 211 9.20 30.88 56.14
N GLU A 212 10.51 31.06 56.18
CA GLU A 212 11.28 31.26 57.42
C GLU A 212 10.91 32.57 58.12
N ILE A 213 10.77 33.66 57.36
CA ILE A 213 10.28 34.96 57.88
C ILE A 213 8.84 34.81 58.41
N MET A 214 7.96 34.13 57.66
CA MET A 214 6.58 33.88 58.08
C MET A 214 6.50 33.06 59.38
N ASN A 215 7.31 32.02 59.49
CA ASN A 215 7.38 31.16 60.67
C ASN A 215 7.87 31.96 61.89
N SER A 216 8.88 32.83 61.70
CA SER A 216 9.41 33.69 62.77
C SER A 216 8.37 34.69 63.29
N LEU A 217 7.60 35.33 62.40
CA LEU A 217 6.53 36.25 62.77
C LEU A 217 5.35 35.54 63.45
N THR A 218 5.05 34.31 63.01
CA THR A 218 4.00 33.49 63.61
C THR A 218 4.39 33.03 65.02
N GLN A 219 5.63 32.57 65.20
CA GLN A 219 6.19 32.22 66.51
C GLN A 219 6.20 33.44 67.46
N HIS A 220 6.54 34.63 66.97
CA HIS A 220 6.46 35.85 67.78
C HIS A 220 5.03 36.14 68.22
N PHE A 221 4.06 36.05 67.30
CA PHE A 221 2.64 36.22 67.64
C PHE A 221 2.16 35.18 68.66
N ASP A 222 2.52 33.91 68.51
CA ASP A 222 2.17 32.85 69.46
C ASP A 222 2.75 33.13 70.86
N LYS A 223 4.00 33.59 70.95
CA LYS A 223 4.62 34.04 72.21
C LYS A 223 3.86 35.22 72.85
N THR A 224 3.35 36.16 72.05
CA THR A 224 2.53 37.27 72.57
C THR A 224 1.17 36.81 73.09
N LEU A 225 0.56 35.79 72.47
CA LEU A 225 -0.67 35.17 72.95
C LEU A 225 -0.45 34.39 74.25
N LEU A 226 0.68 33.67 74.36
CA LEU A 226 1.06 32.97 75.59
C LEU A 226 1.25 33.95 76.76
N LEU A 227 1.84 35.13 76.52
CA LEU A 227 1.91 36.20 77.53
C LEU A 227 0.54 36.73 77.96
N GLN A 228 -0.45 36.69 77.07
CA GLN A 228 -1.82 37.10 77.38
C GLN A 228 -2.56 36.05 78.21
N ASP A 229 -2.20 34.78 78.09
CA ASP A 229 -2.78 33.69 78.90
C ASP A 229 -2.27 33.78 80.36
N LYS A 230 -3.18 33.67 81.33
CA LYS A 230 -2.89 33.87 82.76
C LYS A 230 -2.47 32.57 83.47
N LYS A 231 -2.17 31.51 82.70
CA LYS A 231 -1.88 30.15 83.19
C LYS A 231 -0.39 29.81 83.33
N ILE A 232 0.51 30.75 83.01
CA ILE A 232 1.97 30.55 83.03
C ILE A 232 2.51 30.94 84.41
N ASP A 233 3.53 30.21 84.88
CA ASP A 233 4.24 30.51 86.12
C ASP A 233 4.87 31.92 86.09
N ASN A 234 4.97 32.58 87.25
CA ASN A 234 5.38 33.99 87.30
C ASN A 234 6.82 34.23 86.83
N ASP A 235 7.73 33.28 87.09
CA ASP A 235 9.14 33.38 86.69
C ASP A 235 9.31 33.20 85.17
N GLU A 236 8.62 32.22 84.58
CA GLU A 236 8.59 31.99 83.12
C GLU A 236 7.92 33.15 82.37
N ARG A 237 6.89 33.77 82.98
CA ARG A 237 6.18 34.92 82.41
C ARG A 237 7.07 36.17 82.32
N GLU A 238 7.94 36.38 83.30
CA GLU A 238 8.88 37.52 83.29
C GLU A 238 10.00 37.34 82.26
N GLU A 239 10.50 36.11 82.09
CA GLU A 239 11.47 35.77 81.05
C GLU A 239 10.85 35.90 79.64
N LEU A 240 9.64 35.37 79.44
CA LEU A 240 8.91 35.49 78.18
C LEU A 240 8.60 36.95 77.81
N PHE A 241 8.34 37.80 78.80
CA PHE A 241 8.11 39.23 78.58
C PHE A 241 9.37 39.94 78.08
N LYS A 242 10.56 39.58 78.60
CA LYS A 242 11.84 40.11 78.11
C LYS A 242 12.12 39.69 76.67
N VAL A 243 11.83 38.44 76.32
CA VAL A 243 11.98 37.92 74.95
C VAL A 243 11.05 38.67 73.99
N VAL A 244 9.76 38.81 74.32
CA VAL A 244 8.81 39.52 73.46
C VAL A 244 9.12 41.01 73.34
N GLN A 245 9.62 41.65 74.40
CA GLN A 245 10.07 43.05 74.33
C GLN A 245 11.32 43.21 73.44
N GLY A 246 12.19 42.21 73.38
CA GLY A 246 13.32 42.17 72.46
C GLY A 246 12.86 41.98 71.01
N ASP A 247 12.05 40.95 70.77
CA ASP A 247 11.51 40.63 69.45
C ASP A 247 10.68 41.79 68.86
N ASP A 248 9.88 42.49 69.67
CA ASP A 248 9.05 43.63 69.22
C ASP A 248 9.89 44.81 68.70
N LYS A 249 11.11 45.00 69.21
CA LYS A 249 12.06 46.01 68.69
C LYS A 249 12.66 45.60 67.35
N GLU A 250 12.85 44.30 67.13
CA GLU A 250 13.40 43.74 65.90
C GLU A 250 12.37 43.56 64.78
N LEU A 251 11.06 43.65 65.08
CA LEU A 251 9.98 43.53 64.09
C LEU A 251 10.16 44.44 62.88
N TYR A 252 10.65 45.67 63.07
CA TYR A 252 10.92 46.58 61.96
C TYR A 252 12.02 46.07 61.03
N ASN A 253 13.11 45.52 61.60
CA ASN A 253 14.21 44.97 60.84
C ASN A 253 13.78 43.70 60.08
N ILE A 254 13.03 42.81 60.73
CA ILE A 254 12.45 41.61 60.09
C ILE A 254 11.53 42.00 58.93
N PHE A 255 10.70 43.03 59.12
CA PHE A 255 9.80 43.51 58.06
C PHE A 255 10.57 44.18 56.91
N LYS A 256 11.69 44.84 57.19
CA LYS A 256 12.59 45.36 56.15
C LYS A 256 13.21 44.21 55.35
N THR A 257 13.72 43.17 56.01
CA THR A 257 14.23 41.96 55.33
C THR A 257 13.14 41.28 54.50
N LEU A 258 11.90 41.23 54.97
CA LEU A 258 10.78 40.73 54.18
C LEU A 258 10.60 41.50 52.87
N HIS A 259 10.65 42.83 52.92
CA HIS A 259 10.57 43.67 51.73
C HIS A 259 11.77 43.47 50.79
N GLU A 260 12.97 43.31 51.32
CA GLU A 260 14.18 43.01 50.53
C GLU A 260 14.04 41.66 49.79
N VAL A 261 13.58 40.60 50.47
CA VAL A 261 13.32 39.29 49.86
C VAL A 261 12.24 39.41 48.78
N ILE A 262 11.16 40.16 49.01
CA ILE A 262 10.11 40.38 48.01
C ILE A 262 10.62 41.14 46.79
N ASP A 263 11.49 42.13 46.98
CA ASP A 263 12.13 42.85 45.87
C ASP A 263 13.04 41.92 45.05
N ASP A 264 13.76 41.02 45.71
CA ASP A 264 14.58 40.02 45.03
C ASP A 264 13.74 38.97 44.30
N VAL A 265 12.58 38.57 44.85
CA VAL A 265 11.56 37.80 44.13
C VAL A 265 11.10 38.54 42.88
N ASN A 266 10.76 39.82 42.98
CA ASN A 266 10.28 40.59 41.83
C ASN A 266 11.35 40.73 40.74
N LYS A 267 12.62 40.98 41.11
CA LYS A 267 13.76 41.03 40.17
C LYS A 267 13.97 39.69 39.47
N THR A 268 13.97 38.59 40.23
CA THR A 268 14.16 37.23 39.70
C THR A 268 13.05 36.87 38.73
N ILE A 269 11.80 37.19 39.08
CA ILE A 269 10.63 36.98 38.21
C ILE A 269 10.72 37.82 36.93
N LEU A 270 11.16 39.07 37.01
CA LEU A 270 11.32 39.94 35.84
C LEU A 270 12.38 39.38 34.89
N ASN A 271 13.55 38.99 35.42
CA ASN A 271 14.65 38.42 34.63
C ASN A 271 14.23 37.11 33.97
N LEU A 272 13.58 36.21 34.72
CA LEU A 272 13.06 34.96 34.18
C LEU A 272 11.97 35.19 33.13
N GLY A 273 11.10 36.19 33.34
CA GLY A 273 10.07 36.57 32.37
C GLY A 273 10.67 37.02 31.03
N GLN A 274 11.69 37.88 31.05
CA GLN A 274 12.39 38.34 29.85
C GLN A 274 13.10 37.18 29.13
N PHE A 275 13.78 36.32 29.90
CA PHE A 275 14.43 35.13 29.37
C PHE A 275 13.42 34.19 28.68
N LEU A 276 12.31 33.87 29.35
CA LEU A 276 11.26 33.02 28.78
C LEU A 276 10.64 33.64 27.54
N GLN A 277 10.41 34.95 27.51
CA GLN A 277 9.84 35.63 26.34
C GLN A 277 10.77 35.51 25.10
N ALA A 278 12.07 35.73 25.27
CA ALA A 278 13.05 35.55 24.21
C ALA A 278 13.06 34.10 23.69
N LYS A 279 13.05 33.12 24.61
CA LYS A 279 13.06 31.70 24.25
C LYS A 279 11.75 31.21 23.64
N ILE A 280 10.60 31.75 24.03
CA ILE A 280 9.31 31.46 23.39
C ILE A 280 9.32 31.97 21.94
N LYS A 281 9.92 33.14 21.69
CA LYS A 281 10.07 33.67 20.33
C LYS A 281 10.95 32.74 19.48
N GLU A 282 12.13 32.37 19.96
CA GLU A 282 13.04 31.42 19.27
C GLU A 282 12.37 30.07 18.98
N LYS A 283 11.60 29.56 19.94
CA LYS A 283 10.82 28.31 19.77
C LYS A 283 9.77 28.47 18.68
N THR A 284 9.09 29.62 18.62
CA THR A 284 8.03 29.86 17.63
C THR A 284 8.61 29.92 16.20
N GLU A 285 9.79 30.53 16.05
CA GLU A 285 10.54 30.53 14.79
C GLU A 285 10.92 29.10 14.36
N LEU A 286 11.47 28.29 15.27
CA LEU A 286 11.78 26.88 14.97
C LEU A 286 10.53 26.05 14.65
N HIS A 287 9.43 26.28 15.36
CA HIS A 287 8.17 25.58 15.08
C HIS A 287 7.64 25.92 13.68
N SER A 288 7.80 27.16 13.23
CA SER A 288 7.48 27.57 11.85
C SER A 288 8.28 26.75 10.83
N GLU A 289 9.60 26.64 11.03
CA GLU A 289 10.48 25.84 10.15
C GLU A 289 10.08 24.35 10.16
N VAL A 290 9.77 23.79 11.32
CA VAL A 290 9.28 22.40 11.47
C VAL A 290 7.95 22.19 10.75
N SER A 291 7.01 23.14 10.85
CA SER A 291 5.73 23.08 10.12
C SER A 291 5.94 23.09 8.61
N GLU A 292 6.92 23.85 8.10
CA GLU A 292 7.26 23.86 6.69
C GLU A 292 7.81 22.49 6.23
N ILE A 293 8.69 21.86 7.03
CA ILE A 293 9.20 20.51 6.77
C ILE A 293 8.06 19.48 6.72
N ILE A 294 7.10 19.57 7.65
CA ILE A 294 5.91 18.69 7.64
C ILE A 294 5.11 18.88 6.34
N ASN A 295 4.95 20.11 5.87
CA ASN A 295 4.26 20.39 4.62
C ASN A 295 5.01 19.81 3.41
N ASP A 296 6.34 19.84 3.42
CA ASP A 296 7.15 19.21 2.37
C ASP A 296 7.00 17.68 2.37
N PHE A 297 6.87 17.03 3.54
CA PHE A 297 6.50 15.62 3.62
C PHE A 297 5.11 15.33 3.04
N ASN A 298 4.12 16.18 3.30
CA ASN A 298 2.77 16.02 2.74
C ASN A 298 2.76 16.18 1.21
N ARG A 299 3.51 17.14 0.67
CA ARG A 299 3.69 17.27 -0.79
C ARG A 299 4.33 16.03 -1.39
N ASN A 300 5.34 15.47 -0.74
CA ASN A 300 5.99 14.23 -1.18
C ASN A 300 5.02 13.04 -1.17
N LEU A 301 4.07 13.00 -0.23
CA LEU A 301 3.04 11.95 -0.18
C LEU A 301 2.14 11.97 -1.43
N GLU A 302 1.75 13.16 -1.92
CA GLU A 302 0.92 13.28 -3.13
C GLU A 302 1.62 12.67 -4.36
N TYR A 303 2.93 12.92 -4.53
CA TYR A 303 3.71 12.29 -5.60
C TYR A 303 3.79 10.76 -5.47
N LEU A 304 3.89 10.24 -4.24
CA LEU A 304 3.91 8.79 -4.01
C LEU A 304 2.58 8.13 -4.37
N LEU A 305 1.45 8.82 -4.17
CA LEU A 305 0.14 8.31 -4.57
C LEU A 305 0.05 8.17 -6.09
N ILE A 306 0.55 9.16 -6.84
CA ILE A 306 0.63 9.08 -8.31
C ILE A 306 1.50 7.89 -8.74
N PHE A 307 2.65 7.67 -8.10
CA PHE A 307 3.48 6.50 -8.40
C PHE A 307 2.79 5.17 -8.12
N LYS A 308 2.02 5.11 -7.03
CA LYS A 308 1.21 3.92 -6.71
C LYS A 308 0.16 3.66 -7.78
N ASP A 309 -0.55 4.68 -8.23
CA ASP A 309 -1.61 4.53 -9.24
C ASP A 309 -1.04 4.05 -10.58
N ILE A 310 0.11 4.60 -11.00
CA ILE A 310 0.75 4.13 -12.23
C ILE A 310 1.33 2.71 -12.05
N SER A 311 1.85 2.36 -10.87
CA SER A 311 2.25 0.98 -10.59
C SER A 311 1.09 0.01 -10.78
N ASN A 312 -0.09 0.35 -10.25
CA ASN A 312 -1.30 -0.48 -10.42
C ASN A 312 -1.72 -0.58 -11.90
N LEU A 313 -1.56 0.50 -12.67
CA LEU A 313 -1.83 0.49 -14.12
C LEU A 313 -0.89 -0.48 -14.85
N ILE A 314 0.41 -0.42 -14.56
CA ILE A 314 1.42 -1.31 -15.17
C ILE A 314 1.17 -2.76 -14.76
N ASP A 315 0.83 -3.02 -13.49
CA ASP A 315 0.49 -4.38 -13.03
C ASP A 315 -0.78 -4.91 -13.72
N SER A 316 -1.79 -4.05 -13.94
CA SER A 316 -2.99 -4.43 -14.68
C SER A 316 -2.67 -4.75 -16.15
N PHE A 317 -1.82 -3.94 -16.79
CA PHE A 317 -1.34 -4.20 -18.14
C PHE A 317 -0.58 -5.53 -18.23
N LYS A 318 0.34 -5.78 -17.30
CA LYS A 318 1.10 -7.04 -17.20
C LYS A 318 0.18 -8.25 -17.07
N ASN A 319 -0.82 -8.17 -16.19
CA ASN A 319 -1.78 -9.27 -15.99
C ASN A 319 -2.61 -9.52 -17.26
N SER A 320 -3.08 -8.46 -17.93
CA SER A 320 -3.76 -8.57 -19.22
C SER A 320 -2.89 -9.25 -20.27
N CYS A 321 -1.63 -8.83 -20.42
CA CYS A 321 -0.70 -9.44 -21.38
C CYS A 321 -0.44 -10.92 -21.08
N THR A 322 -0.32 -11.27 -19.80
CA THR A 322 -0.12 -12.67 -19.37
C THR A 322 -1.32 -13.54 -19.74
N GLN A 323 -2.54 -13.02 -19.59
CA GLN A 323 -3.75 -13.70 -20.00
C GLN A 323 -3.85 -13.85 -21.53
N ASP A 324 -3.46 -12.82 -22.28
CA ASP A 324 -3.44 -12.86 -23.74
C ASP A 324 -2.39 -13.86 -24.26
N ILE A 325 -1.23 -13.96 -23.60
CA ILE A 325 -0.22 -14.98 -23.88
C ILE A 325 -0.80 -16.38 -23.65
N GLN A 326 -1.49 -16.59 -22.53
CA GLN A 326 -2.09 -17.89 -22.22
C GLN A 326 -3.14 -18.27 -23.27
N THR A 327 -3.98 -17.31 -23.68
CA THR A 327 -4.98 -17.51 -24.75
C THR A 327 -4.31 -17.87 -26.08
N THR A 328 -3.17 -17.23 -26.38
CA THR A 328 -2.40 -17.52 -27.60
C THR A 328 -1.78 -18.92 -27.57
N LYS A 329 -1.29 -19.38 -26.41
CA LYS A 329 -0.78 -20.75 -26.22
C LYS A 329 -1.88 -21.77 -26.47
N GLU A 330 -3.06 -21.58 -25.89
CA GLU A 330 -4.22 -22.45 -26.07
C GLU A 330 -4.67 -22.50 -27.55
N LEU A 331 -4.62 -21.36 -28.25
CA LEU A 331 -4.94 -21.31 -29.68
C LEU A 331 -3.89 -22.03 -30.54
N CYS A 332 -2.61 -21.96 -30.18
CA CYS A 332 -1.55 -22.74 -30.81
C CYS A 332 -1.79 -24.24 -30.66
N GLU A 333 -2.12 -24.70 -29.44
CA GLU A 333 -2.46 -26.09 -29.17
C GLU A 333 -3.72 -26.52 -29.95
N PHE A 334 -4.72 -25.66 -30.06
CA PHE A 334 -5.91 -25.92 -30.86
C PHE A 334 -5.56 -26.13 -32.34
N TYR A 335 -4.70 -25.29 -32.91
CA TYR A 335 -4.26 -25.44 -34.31
C TYR A 335 -3.46 -26.72 -34.56
N ASP A 336 -2.62 -27.13 -33.61
CA ASP A 336 -1.89 -28.40 -33.70
C ASP A 336 -2.86 -29.60 -33.71
N ASN A 337 -3.84 -29.59 -32.79
CA ASN A 337 -4.87 -30.63 -32.73
C ASN A 337 -5.78 -30.63 -33.97
N PHE A 338 -6.03 -29.46 -34.56
CA PHE A 338 -6.81 -29.33 -35.79
C PHE A 338 -6.06 -29.97 -36.98
N GLU A 339 -4.76 -29.71 -37.13
CA GLU A 339 -3.93 -30.31 -38.18
C GLU A 339 -3.86 -31.84 -38.02
N GLU A 340 -3.63 -32.34 -36.80
CA GLU A 340 -3.62 -33.78 -36.52
C GLU A 340 -4.99 -34.43 -36.83
N SER A 341 -6.07 -33.80 -36.39
CA SER A 341 -7.44 -34.27 -36.65
C SER A 341 -7.77 -34.30 -38.13
N TYR A 342 -7.25 -33.35 -38.91
CA TYR A 342 -7.38 -33.36 -40.36
C TYR A 342 -6.65 -34.56 -40.99
N GLY A 343 -5.42 -34.86 -40.55
CA GLY A 343 -4.72 -36.07 -40.99
C GLY A 343 -5.53 -37.34 -40.74
N ASN A 344 -6.15 -37.44 -39.56
CA ASN A 344 -7.05 -38.55 -39.21
C ASN A 344 -8.32 -38.58 -40.09
N LEU A 345 -8.87 -37.43 -40.45
CA LEU A 345 -10.02 -37.31 -41.35
C LEU A 345 -9.71 -37.84 -42.75
N VAL A 346 -8.52 -37.53 -43.29
CA VAL A 346 -8.07 -38.04 -44.60
C VAL A 346 -7.99 -39.57 -44.58
N LEU A 347 -7.43 -40.15 -43.52
CA LEU A 347 -7.37 -41.61 -43.36
C LEU A 347 -8.77 -42.25 -43.26
N GLU A 348 -9.69 -41.63 -42.52
CA GLU A 348 -11.07 -42.11 -42.40
C GLU A 348 -11.82 -42.01 -43.73
N ALA A 349 -11.63 -40.93 -44.49
CA ALA A 349 -12.20 -40.77 -45.82
C ALA A 349 -11.73 -41.88 -46.77
N LYS A 350 -10.43 -42.20 -46.76
CA LYS A 350 -9.87 -43.33 -47.52
C LYS A 350 -10.47 -44.66 -47.09
N ARG A 351 -10.56 -44.91 -45.77
CA ARG A 351 -11.15 -46.15 -45.22
C ARG A 351 -12.60 -46.32 -45.69
N ARG A 352 -13.40 -45.24 -45.71
CA ARG A 352 -14.79 -45.27 -46.21
C ARG A 352 -14.85 -45.61 -47.70
N LYS A 353 -13.98 -45.04 -48.53
CA LYS A 353 -13.85 -45.40 -49.95
C LYS A 353 -13.51 -46.88 -50.14
N ASP A 354 -12.58 -47.41 -49.35
CA ASP A 354 -12.22 -48.84 -49.39
C ASP A 354 -13.39 -49.76 -49.00
N VAL A 355 -14.15 -49.39 -47.97
CA VAL A 355 -15.36 -50.13 -47.58
C VAL A 355 -16.43 -50.07 -48.67
N ALA A 356 -16.67 -48.89 -49.27
CA ALA A 356 -17.61 -48.76 -50.39
C ALA A 356 -17.20 -49.61 -51.59
N ASN A 357 -15.90 -49.67 -51.90
CA ASN A 357 -15.37 -50.54 -52.95
C ASN A 357 -15.57 -52.02 -52.63
N ARG A 358 -15.32 -52.45 -51.38
CA ARG A 358 -15.62 -53.82 -50.93
C ARG A 358 -17.11 -54.15 -51.05
N MET A 359 -18.00 -53.23 -50.66
CA MET A 359 -19.45 -53.39 -50.83
C MET A 359 -19.83 -53.55 -52.31
N LYS A 360 -19.25 -52.75 -53.21
CA LYS A 360 -19.45 -52.88 -54.67
C LYS A 360 -19.00 -54.24 -55.18
N THR A 361 -17.84 -54.73 -54.73
CA THR A 361 -17.33 -56.06 -55.12
C THR A 361 -18.30 -57.16 -54.69
N ILE A 362 -18.74 -57.15 -53.43
CA ILE A 362 -19.68 -58.16 -52.90
C ILE A 362 -21.00 -58.16 -53.70
N LEU A 363 -21.56 -56.98 -54.00
CA LEU A 363 -22.81 -56.87 -54.75
C LEU A 363 -22.65 -57.34 -56.20
N LYS A 364 -21.52 -57.02 -56.86
CA LYS A 364 -21.19 -57.53 -58.19
C LYS A 364 -21.01 -59.05 -58.21
N ASP A 365 -20.36 -59.61 -57.20
CA ASP A 365 -20.17 -61.06 -57.08
C ASP A 365 -21.51 -61.77 -56.83
N CYS A 366 -22.38 -61.18 -56.02
CA CYS A 366 -23.74 -61.68 -55.79
C CYS A 366 -24.60 -61.64 -57.06
N GLU A 367 -24.58 -60.50 -57.78
CA GLU A 367 -25.25 -60.35 -59.07
C GLU A 367 -24.80 -61.41 -60.07
N LYS A 368 -23.48 -61.65 -60.18
CA LYS A 368 -22.93 -62.69 -61.05
C LYS A 368 -23.37 -64.11 -60.63
N GLN A 369 -23.43 -64.39 -59.33
CA GLN A 369 -23.91 -65.69 -58.83
C GLN A 369 -25.39 -65.91 -59.16
N LEU A 370 -26.23 -64.89 -58.98
CA LEU A 370 -27.66 -64.96 -59.33
C LEU A 370 -27.87 -65.09 -60.84
N GLN A 371 -27.10 -64.37 -61.67
CA GLN A 371 -27.13 -64.52 -63.13
C GLN A 371 -26.78 -65.94 -63.59
N ASN A 372 -25.78 -66.56 -62.97
CA ASN A 372 -25.40 -67.95 -63.30
C ASN A 372 -26.49 -68.96 -62.92
N LEU A 373 -27.10 -68.81 -61.73
CA LEU A 373 -28.20 -69.68 -61.28
C LEU A 373 -29.44 -69.53 -62.16
N ASP A 374 -29.78 -68.30 -62.55
CA ASP A 374 -30.89 -68.04 -63.45
C ASP A 374 -30.64 -68.65 -64.83
N ALA A 375 -29.42 -68.52 -65.39
CA ALA A 375 -29.07 -69.17 -66.66
C ALA A 375 -29.22 -70.71 -66.60
N GLN A 376 -28.83 -71.35 -65.49
CA GLN A 376 -29.02 -72.79 -65.27
C GLN A 376 -30.50 -73.17 -65.19
N ASP A 377 -31.31 -72.41 -64.43
CA ASP A 377 -32.76 -72.65 -64.33
C ASP A 377 -33.47 -72.47 -65.68
N GLN A 378 -33.07 -71.48 -66.47
CA GLN A 378 -33.59 -71.29 -67.83
C GLN A 378 -33.25 -72.47 -68.74
N GLU A 379 -32.02 -72.98 -68.69
CA GLU A 379 -31.61 -74.18 -69.44
C GLU A 379 -32.41 -75.43 -69.01
N GLU A 380 -32.56 -75.66 -67.71
CA GLU A 380 -33.35 -76.77 -67.17
C GLU A 380 -34.84 -76.68 -67.56
N ARG A 381 -35.45 -75.48 -67.51
CA ARG A 381 -36.82 -75.26 -67.98
C ARG A 381 -36.96 -75.51 -69.48
N GLN A 382 -35.99 -75.07 -70.28
CA GLN A 382 -35.98 -75.33 -71.73
C GLN A 382 -35.91 -76.83 -72.02
N ASN A 383 -35.04 -77.56 -71.33
CA ASN A 383 -34.92 -79.02 -71.45
C ASN A 383 -36.21 -79.71 -71.02
N PHE A 384 -36.79 -79.31 -69.88
CA PHE A 384 -38.05 -79.87 -69.39
C PHE A 384 -39.20 -79.70 -70.41
N ILE A 385 -39.34 -78.51 -71.01
CA ILE A 385 -40.37 -78.24 -72.01
C ILE A 385 -40.09 -78.97 -73.32
N ALA A 386 -38.83 -79.08 -73.74
CA ALA A 386 -38.46 -79.85 -74.93
C ALA A 386 -38.82 -81.34 -74.79
N GLU A 387 -38.61 -81.91 -73.61
CA GLU A 387 -38.87 -83.33 -73.34
C GLU A 387 -40.36 -83.63 -73.08
N ASN A 388 -41.06 -82.77 -72.33
CA ASN A 388 -42.38 -83.07 -71.78
C ASN A 388 -43.52 -82.19 -72.33
N GLY A 389 -43.20 -81.04 -72.95
CA GLY A 389 -44.18 -80.01 -73.29
C GLY A 389 -45.25 -80.44 -74.30
N THR A 390 -44.92 -81.37 -75.21
CA THR A 390 -45.90 -81.92 -76.18
C THR A 390 -47.00 -82.77 -75.53
N TYR A 391 -46.76 -83.24 -74.31
CA TYR A 391 -47.67 -84.12 -73.56
C TYR A 391 -48.40 -83.40 -72.41
N LEU A 392 -48.08 -82.13 -72.14
CA LEU A 392 -48.65 -81.34 -71.05
C LEU A 392 -49.47 -80.17 -71.62
N PRO A 393 -50.79 -80.09 -71.35
CA PRO A 393 -51.57 -78.92 -71.74
C PRO A 393 -51.18 -77.72 -70.89
N GLU A 394 -51.05 -76.53 -71.49
CA GLU A 394 -50.70 -75.28 -70.81
C GLU A 394 -51.60 -74.97 -69.60
N THR A 395 -52.85 -75.41 -69.64
CA THR A 395 -53.85 -75.22 -68.57
C THR A 395 -53.54 -75.97 -67.27
N ILE A 396 -52.61 -76.93 -67.28
CA ILE A 396 -52.22 -77.65 -66.05
C ILE A 396 -51.44 -76.74 -65.10
N TRP A 397 -50.69 -75.78 -65.63
CA TRP A 397 -50.00 -74.75 -64.85
C TRP A 397 -49.95 -73.41 -65.61
N PRO A 398 -51.07 -72.68 -65.63
CA PRO A 398 -51.25 -71.50 -66.47
C PRO A 398 -50.24 -70.39 -66.17
N GLY A 399 -49.61 -69.84 -67.21
CA GLY A 399 -48.69 -68.70 -67.12
C GLY A 399 -47.43 -68.96 -66.31
N LYS A 400 -47.07 -70.23 -66.09
CA LYS A 400 -45.87 -70.64 -65.36
C LYS A 400 -45.08 -71.72 -66.07
N ILE A 401 -45.74 -72.63 -66.78
CA ILE A 401 -45.07 -73.70 -67.53
C ILE A 401 -44.17 -73.18 -68.66
N ASP A 402 -44.52 -72.04 -69.26
CA ASP A 402 -43.80 -71.35 -70.33
C ASP A 402 -43.21 -70.01 -69.87
N ASP A 403 -43.19 -69.75 -68.56
CA ASP A 403 -42.64 -68.53 -67.97
C ASP A 403 -41.11 -68.63 -67.87
N PHE A 404 -40.44 -68.04 -68.86
CA PHE A 404 -38.97 -67.89 -68.88
C PHE A 404 -38.52 -66.57 -68.26
N SER A 405 -39.37 -65.85 -67.51
CA SER A 405 -38.89 -64.71 -66.73
C SER A 405 -38.02 -65.18 -65.57
N SER A 406 -36.96 -64.42 -65.29
CA SER A 406 -36.08 -64.67 -64.15
C SER A 406 -36.85 -64.66 -62.84
N LEU A 407 -36.48 -65.53 -61.90
CA LEU A 407 -37.14 -65.61 -60.59
C LEU A 407 -36.77 -64.46 -59.62
N TYR A 408 -35.84 -63.58 -60.00
CA TYR A 408 -35.34 -62.52 -59.14
C TYR A 408 -35.23 -61.17 -59.87
N THR A 409 -35.24 -60.10 -59.08
CA THR A 409 -34.83 -58.76 -59.52
C THR A 409 -33.86 -58.18 -58.50
N LEU A 410 -32.78 -57.53 -58.96
CA LEU A 410 -31.76 -56.97 -58.08
C LEU A 410 -31.44 -55.53 -58.51
N ASN A 411 -31.65 -54.57 -57.60
CA ASN A 411 -31.28 -53.17 -57.78
C ASN A 411 -30.46 -52.72 -56.57
N TYR A 412 -29.25 -52.20 -56.78
CA TYR A 412 -28.41 -51.65 -55.71
C TYR A 412 -27.68 -50.38 -56.15
N ASN A 413 -27.43 -49.49 -55.18
CA ASN A 413 -26.62 -48.29 -55.38
C ASN A 413 -25.64 -48.14 -54.19
N VAL A 414 -24.34 -48.22 -54.48
CA VAL A 414 -23.31 -47.96 -53.49
C VAL A 414 -22.79 -46.53 -53.68
N LYS A 415 -23.11 -45.67 -52.72
CA LYS A 415 -22.67 -44.27 -52.70
C LYS A 415 -21.15 -44.18 -52.72
N ASN A 416 -20.62 -43.17 -53.43
CA ASN A 416 -19.24 -42.77 -53.28
C ASN A 416 -19.15 -41.83 -52.06
N PRO A 417 -18.46 -42.22 -50.98
CA PRO A 417 -18.37 -41.42 -49.76
C PRO A 417 -17.41 -40.23 -49.88
#